data_AF-A0A2U3KND5-F1
#
_entry.id   AF-A0A2U3KND5-F1
#
_cell.length_a   1.000
_cell.length_b   1.000
_cell.length_c   1.000
_cell.angle_alpha   90.00
_cell.angle_beta   90.00
_cell.angle_gamma   90.00
#
_symmetry.space_group_name_H-M   'P 1'
#
loop_
_entity.id
_entity.type
_entity.pdbx_description
1 polymer ?
#
loop_
_entity_poly.entity_id
_entity_poly.type
_entity_poly.pdbx_seq_one_letter_code
_entity_poly.pdbx_strand_id
1 'polypeptide(L)'
;MQQVLDTALAWAVINNHFEAVDFLLGRGADINTNWSSHEPASILHELVFHKNYEAMQFVIERGIDMTIVDYRWGGTAQGWAYHAAKDEKMAQWLGEAQQRREQASR
;
A
#
# COMPACT_ATOMS: atom_id res chain seq x y z
N MET A 1 18.16 -6.82 9.40
CA MET A 1 17.75 -5.54 10.01
C MET A 1 16.68 -4.86 9.17
N GLN A 2 16.90 -4.70 7.85
CA GLN A 2 15.94 -4.08 6.93
C GLN A 2 14.53 -4.70 6.99
N GLN A 3 14.42 -6.03 6.85
CA GLN A 3 13.13 -6.75 6.92
C GLN A 3 12.34 -6.50 8.22
N VAL A 4 13.02 -6.27 9.35
CA VAL A 4 12.35 -5.95 10.63
C VAL A 4 11.80 -4.54 10.60
N LEU A 5 12.53 -3.60 9.99
CA LEU A 5 12.14 -2.21 9.86
C LEU A 5 10.94 -2.07 8.91
N ASP A 6 10.95 -2.80 7.79
CA ASP A 6 9.87 -2.84 6.81
C ASP A 6 8.59 -3.47 7.39
N THR A 7 8.75 -4.54 8.20
CA THR A 7 7.64 -5.15 8.93
C THR A 7 7.05 -4.17 9.95
N ALA A 8 7.88 -3.44 10.69
CA ALA A 8 7.41 -2.43 11.63
C ALA A 8 6.67 -1.28 10.91
N LEU A 9 7.14 -0.87 9.73
CA LEU A 9 6.50 0.13 8.89
C LEU A 9 5.09 -0.31 8.50
N ALA A 10 4.95 -1.54 8.02
CA ALA A 10 3.65 -2.06 7.62
C ALA A 10 2.64 -2.09 8.77
N TRP A 11 3.04 -2.56 9.96
CA TRP A 11 2.17 -2.54 11.13
C TRP A 11 1.81 -1.12 11.58
N ALA A 12 2.74 -0.17 11.52
CA ALA A 12 2.45 1.23 11.84
C ALA A 12 1.40 1.82 10.89
N VAL A 13 1.49 1.51 9.58
CA VAL A 13 0.50 1.94 8.58
C VAL A 13 -0.87 1.33 8.86
N ILE A 14 -0.95 0.01 9.08
CA ILE A 14 -2.23 -0.69 9.30
C ILE A 14 -2.95 -0.17 10.54
N ASN A 15 -2.20 0.28 11.55
CA ASN A 15 -2.75 0.82 12.80
C ASN A 15 -2.87 2.36 12.81
N ASN A 16 -2.71 3.04 11.67
CA ASN A 16 -2.77 4.51 11.55
C ASN A 16 -1.79 5.27 12.47
N HIS A 17 -0.65 4.67 12.83
CA HIS A 17 0.40 5.32 13.63
C HIS A 17 1.31 6.15 12.72
N PHE A 18 0.76 7.19 12.10
CA PHE A 18 1.40 7.96 11.05
C PHE A 18 2.73 8.62 11.44
N GLU A 19 2.87 9.10 12.68
CA GLU A 19 4.14 9.64 13.19
C GLU A 19 5.22 8.55 13.26
N ALA A 20 4.83 7.32 13.62
CA ALA A 20 5.75 6.18 13.61
C ALA A 20 6.12 5.78 12.17
N VAL A 21 5.18 5.88 11.22
CA VAL A 21 5.47 5.66 9.80
C VAL A 21 6.53 6.63 9.31
N ASP A 22 6.36 7.94 9.56
CA ASP A 22 7.33 8.95 9.15
C ASP A 22 8.70 8.75 9.80
N PHE A 23 8.72 8.40 11.09
CA PHE A 23 9.95 8.06 11.78
C PHE A 23 10.66 6.87 11.12
N LEU A 24 9.94 5.79 10.80
CA LEU A 24 10.50 4.58 10.20
C LEU A 24 11.02 4.83 8.78
N LEU A 25 10.28 5.59 7.96
CA LEU A 25 10.74 6.03 6.63
C LEU A 25 12.02 6.86 6.75
N GLY A 26 12.11 7.77 7.72
CA GLY A 26 13.31 8.54 8.02
C GLY A 26 14.51 7.69 8.49
N ARG A 27 14.28 6.44 8.91
CA ARG A 27 15.32 5.46 9.24
C ARG A 27 15.66 4.51 8.09
N GLY A 28 15.07 4.71 6.91
CA GLY A 28 15.33 3.92 5.71
C GLY A 28 14.43 2.68 5.57
N ALA A 29 13.27 2.65 6.25
CA ALA A 29 12.26 1.62 5.97
C ALA A 29 11.81 1.72 4.50
N ASP A 30 11.62 0.59 3.84
CA ASP A 30 11.16 0.55 2.46
C ASP A 30 9.62 0.45 2.41
N ILE A 31 8.97 1.51 1.90
CA ILE A 31 7.51 1.54 1.71
C ILE A 31 7.04 0.55 0.62
N ASN A 32 7.94 0.15 -0.28
CA ASN A 32 7.70 -0.78 -1.37
C ASN A 32 8.08 -2.22 -1.01
N THR A 33 8.35 -2.47 0.28
CA THR A 33 8.65 -3.81 0.76
C THR A 33 7.59 -4.82 0.31
N ASN A 34 8.05 -5.99 -0.11
CA ASN A 34 7.17 -7.12 -0.37
C ASN A 34 6.86 -7.80 0.98
N TRP A 35 5.80 -7.35 1.63
CA TRP A 35 5.36 -7.75 2.96
C TRP A 35 3.84 -7.96 2.98
N SER A 36 3.38 -9.01 3.66
CA SER A 36 1.97 -9.18 4.05
C SER A 36 1.85 -10.13 5.23
N SER A 37 0.70 -10.06 5.89
CA SER A 37 0.26 -11.00 6.92
C SER A 37 0.11 -12.45 6.43
N HIS A 38 -0.18 -12.66 5.14
CA HIS A 38 -0.50 -13.98 4.58
C HIS A 38 0.40 -14.42 3.43
N GLU A 39 0.68 -13.56 2.47
CA GLU A 39 1.52 -13.87 1.31
C GLU A 39 2.18 -12.64 0.74
N PRO A 40 3.43 -12.70 0.22
CA PRO A 40 4.14 -11.52 -0.25
C PRO A 40 3.28 -10.64 -1.19
N ALA A 41 2.97 -9.42 -0.72
CA ALA A 41 2.28 -8.35 -1.43
C ALA A 41 2.82 -7.00 -0.93
N SER A 42 2.19 -5.86 -1.29
CA SER A 42 2.55 -4.55 -0.71
C SER A 42 1.62 -4.14 0.43
N ILE A 43 2.04 -3.16 1.24
CA ILE A 43 1.20 -2.55 2.29
C ILE A 43 -0.16 -2.09 1.72
N LEU A 44 -0.18 -1.57 0.48
CA LEU A 44 -1.40 -1.11 -0.17
C LEU A 44 -2.41 -2.25 -0.43
N HIS A 45 -1.95 -3.48 -0.67
CA HIS A 45 -2.84 -4.64 -0.83
C HIS A 45 -3.55 -4.99 0.47
N GLU A 46 -2.83 -4.99 1.59
CA GLU A 46 -3.40 -5.28 2.90
C GLU A 46 -4.49 -4.27 3.26
N LEU A 47 -4.22 -2.97 3.03
CA LEU A 47 -5.17 -1.89 3.34
C LEU A 47 -6.52 -1.98 2.60
N VAL A 48 -6.57 -2.68 1.46
CA VAL A 48 -7.83 -2.95 0.75
C VAL A 48 -8.81 -3.73 1.62
N PHE A 49 -8.32 -4.75 2.36
CA PHE A 49 -9.18 -5.54 3.25
C PHE A 49 -9.62 -4.78 4.50
N HIS A 50 -8.76 -3.89 5.01
CA HIS A 50 -9.09 -3.00 6.12
C HIS A 50 -10.05 -1.86 5.72
N LYS A 51 -10.25 -1.65 4.41
CA LYS A 51 -11.05 -0.54 3.83
C LYS A 51 -10.65 0.84 4.37
N ASN A 52 -9.36 0.99 4.64
CA ASN A 52 -8.82 2.15 5.33
C ASN A 52 -8.31 3.18 4.31
N TYR A 53 -9.22 4.00 3.78
CA TYR A 53 -8.90 5.06 2.81
C TYR A 53 -7.89 6.08 3.33
N GLU A 54 -7.90 6.37 4.63
CA GLU A 54 -6.97 7.31 5.25
C GLU A 54 -5.53 6.78 5.16
N ALA A 55 -5.29 5.54 5.61
CA ALA A 55 -3.98 4.92 5.47
C ALA A 55 -3.56 4.74 4.01
N MET A 56 -4.49 4.37 3.12
CA MET A 56 -4.20 4.24 1.68
C MET A 56 -3.73 5.58 1.11
N GLN A 57 -4.46 6.65 1.36
CA GLN A 57 -4.09 7.99 0.90
C GLN A 57 -2.73 8.41 1.49
N PHE A 58 -2.51 8.16 2.77
CA PHE A 58 -1.28 8.50 3.47
C PHE A 58 -0.02 7.85 2.86
N VAL A 59 -0.08 6.56 2.50
CA VAL A 59 1.05 5.87 1.84
C VAL A 59 1.20 6.26 0.37
N ILE A 60 0.10 6.58 -0.32
CA ILE A 60 0.11 7.11 -1.69
C ILE A 60 0.84 8.46 -1.74
N GLU A 61 0.56 9.35 -0.78
CA GLU A 61 1.24 10.64 -0.63
C GLU A 61 2.74 10.49 -0.32
N ARG A 62 3.14 9.37 0.30
CA ARG A 62 4.56 8.99 0.56
C ARG A 62 5.20 8.23 -0.58
N GLY A 63 4.51 8.11 -1.71
CA GLY A 63 5.10 7.63 -2.94
C GLY A 63 5.17 6.11 -3.06
N ILE A 64 4.39 5.34 -2.29
CA ILE A 64 4.29 3.89 -2.49
C ILE A 64 4.05 3.54 -3.96
N ASP A 65 4.75 2.53 -4.47
CA ASP A 65 4.56 2.03 -5.83
C ASP A 65 3.24 1.25 -5.89
N MET A 66 2.24 1.87 -6.53
CA MET A 66 0.90 1.31 -6.68
C MET A 66 0.84 0.22 -7.77
N THR A 67 1.94 -0.01 -8.49
CA THR A 67 2.05 -1.00 -9.56
C THR A 67 2.64 -2.33 -9.09
N ILE A 68 3.06 -2.42 -7.81
CA ILE A 68 3.46 -3.70 -7.20
C ILE A 68 2.32 -4.69 -7.36
N VAL A 69 2.68 -5.91 -7.75
CA VAL A 69 1.76 -7.04 -7.91
C VAL A 69 2.01 -8.09 -6.83
N ASP A 70 0.93 -8.73 -6.37
CA ASP A 70 1.03 -9.87 -5.46
C ASP A 70 1.69 -11.09 -6.12
N TYR A 71 2.24 -11.98 -5.30
CA TYR A 71 2.95 -13.16 -5.80
C TYR A 71 2.06 -14.21 -6.49
N ARG A 72 0.80 -14.37 -6.08
CA ARG A 72 0.01 -15.57 -6.40
C ARG A 72 -0.91 -15.37 -7.61
N TRP A 73 -1.34 -14.15 -7.92
CA TRP A 73 -2.15 -13.84 -9.11
C TRP A 73 -1.56 -12.73 -9.98
N GLY A 74 -0.50 -12.05 -9.52
CA GLY A 74 0.04 -10.91 -10.24
C GLY A 74 -0.93 -9.72 -10.28
N GLY A 75 -1.82 -9.59 -9.30
CA GLY A 75 -2.75 -8.48 -9.18
C GLY A 75 -2.17 -7.33 -8.38
N THR A 76 -2.48 -6.08 -8.76
CA THR A 76 -2.17 -4.89 -7.95
C THR A 76 -3.21 -4.72 -6.83
N ALA A 77 -3.00 -3.76 -5.93
CA ALA A 77 -3.98 -3.40 -4.90
C ALA A 77 -5.35 -3.00 -5.51
N GLN A 78 -5.35 -2.33 -6.68
CA GLN A 78 -6.58 -2.07 -7.43
C GLN A 78 -7.24 -3.38 -7.89
N GLY A 79 -6.45 -4.34 -8.39
CA GLY A 79 -6.92 -5.67 -8.77
C GLY A 79 -7.52 -6.44 -7.59
N TRP A 80 -6.91 -6.34 -6.40
CA TRP A 80 -7.43 -6.93 -5.16
C TRP A 80 -8.76 -6.29 -4.75
N ALA A 81 -8.88 -4.97 -4.83
CA ALA A 81 -10.13 -4.28 -4.56
C ALA A 81 -11.26 -4.79 -5.47
N TYR A 82 -10.98 -4.97 -6.77
CA TYR A 82 -11.97 -5.42 -7.74
C TYR A 82 -12.30 -6.91 -7.61
N HIS A 83 -11.30 -7.80 -7.63
CA HIS A 83 -11.51 -9.24 -7.72
C HIS A 83 -11.72 -9.93 -6.36
N ALA A 84 -10.93 -9.56 -5.34
CA ALA A 84 -10.94 -10.22 -4.04
C ALA A 84 -11.96 -9.58 -3.09
N ALA A 85 -11.89 -8.26 -2.90
CA ALA A 85 -12.79 -7.52 -2.02
C ALA A 85 -14.16 -7.21 -2.66
N LYS A 86 -14.27 -7.32 -4.00
CA LYS A 86 -15.47 -6.98 -4.79
C LYS A 86 -15.98 -5.56 -4.49
N ASP A 87 -15.05 -4.63 -4.30
CA ASP A 87 -15.29 -3.22 -4.02
C ASP A 87 -14.90 -2.38 -5.24
N GLU A 88 -15.84 -2.26 -6.18
CA GLU A 88 -15.62 -1.51 -7.43
C GLU A 88 -15.32 -0.03 -7.17
N LYS A 89 -15.90 0.56 -6.11
CA LYS A 89 -15.66 1.96 -5.76
C LYS A 89 -14.22 2.17 -5.32
N MET A 90 -13.70 1.27 -4.50
CA MET A 90 -12.30 1.31 -4.08
C MET A 90 -11.35 1.05 -5.25
N ALA A 91 -11.68 0.09 -6.11
CA ALA A 91 -10.89 -0.19 -7.30
C ALA A 91 -10.83 1.04 -8.22
N GLN A 92 -11.97 1.71 -8.45
CA GLN A 92 -12.02 2.95 -9.21
C GLN A 92 -11.18 4.05 -8.53
N TRP A 93 -11.32 4.23 -7.21
CA TRP A 93 -10.58 5.24 -6.47
C TRP A 93 -9.05 5.03 -6.55
N LEU A 94 -8.58 3.78 -6.42
CA LEU A 94 -7.17 3.42 -6.59
C LEU A 94 -6.68 3.67 -8.04
N GLY A 95 -7.51 3.33 -9.03
CA GLY A 95 -7.20 3.57 -10.44
C GLY A 95 -7.07 5.06 -10.77
N GLU A 96 -7.99 5.88 -10.26
CA GLU A 96 -7.92 7.34 -10.40
C GLU A 96 -6.71 7.94 -9.67
N ALA A 97 -6.37 7.42 -8.48
CA ALA A 97 -5.19 7.85 -7.73
C ALA A 97 -3.89 7.57 -8.51
N GLN A 98 -3.78 6.40 -9.14
CA GLN A 98 -2.63 6.07 -10.01
C GLN A 98 -2.54 7.02 -11.22
N GLN A 99 -3.65 7.24 -11.92
CA GLN A 99 -3.69 8.15 -13.08
C GLN A 99 -3.28 9.58 -12.71
N ARG A 100 -3.74 10.09 -11.55
CA ARG A 100 -3.34 11.42 -11.06
C ARG A 100 -1.83 11.52 -10.86
N ARG A 101 -1.19 10.48 -10.33
CA ARG A 101 0.27 10.45 -10.14
C ARG A 101 1.04 10.40 -11.44
N GLU A 102 0.58 9.60 -12.40
CA GLU A 102 1.18 9.53 -13.74
C GLU A 102 1.11 10.87 -14.48
N GLN A 103 0.00 11.60 -14.32
CA GLN A 103 -0.16 12.93 -14.89
C GLN A 103 0.71 13.98 -14.19
N ALA A 104 0.87 13.89 -12.86
CA ALA A 104 1.73 14.79 -12.10
C ALA A 104 3.23 14.58 -12.35
N SER A 105 3.62 13.45 -12.94
CA SER A 105 5.01 13.10 -13.24
C SER A 105 5.42 13.40 -14.69
N ARG A 106 4.52 13.98 -15.50
CA ARG A 106 4.75 14.40 -16.89
C ARG A 106 5.01 15.89 -16.97
#